data_AF-A0A528AY70-F1
#
_entry.id   AF-A0A528AY70-F1
#
_cell.length_a   1.000
_cell.length_b   1.000
_cell.length_c   1.000
_cell.angle_alpha   90.00
_cell.angle_beta   90.00
_cell.angle_gamma   90.00
#
_symmetry.space_group_name_H-M   'P 1'
#
loop_
_entity.id
_entity.type
_entity.pdbx_description
1 polymer ?
#
loop_
_entity_poly.entity_id
_entity_poly.type
_entity_poly.pdbx_seq_one_letter_code
_entity_poly.pdbx_strand_id
1 'polypeptide(L)'
;PMIILAITVLGVSRPTIPAIILVLGLSSWPVYARVTRSVVMTERKSEYVRAAQVSGASDFRIMVWLLAPLVLPPIIFVSVLDVARMMIFESILGFIGLGVQPPTPTFGNIISDGRKYLLNAW
;
A
#
# COMPACT_ATOMS: atom_id res chain seq x y z
N PRO A 1 8.64 0.10 12.08
CA PRO A 1 8.02 -1.22 11.82
C PRO A 1 6.51 -1.07 11.67
N MET A 2 5.94 -1.49 10.53
CA MET A 2 4.53 -1.25 10.18
C MET A 2 3.55 -1.81 11.22
N ILE A 3 3.80 -3.02 11.74
CA ILE A 3 2.96 -3.66 12.77
C ILE A 3 2.90 -2.83 14.05
N ILE A 4 4.04 -2.36 14.55
CA ILE A 4 4.09 -1.57 15.79
C ILE A 4 3.29 -0.29 15.63
N LEU A 5 3.47 0.42 14.50
CA LEU A 5 2.70 1.61 14.19
C LEU A 5 1.20 1.32 14.14
N ALA A 6 0.81 0.23 13.49
CA ALA A 6 -0.59 -0.17 13.41
C ALA A 6 -1.20 -0.49 14.78
N ILE A 7 -0.49 -1.24 15.62
CA ILE A 7 -0.94 -1.56 16.98
C ILE A 7 -1.07 -0.29 17.83
N THR A 8 -0.10 0.62 17.77
CA THR A 8 -0.15 1.86 18.53
C THR A 8 -1.31 2.76 18.08
N VAL A 9 -1.50 2.93 16.77
CA VAL A 9 -2.54 3.81 16.25
C VAL A 9 -3.94 3.21 16.45
N LEU A 10 -4.14 1.93 16.11
CA LEU A 10 -5.44 1.24 16.18
C LEU A 10 -5.78 0.73 17.59
N GLY A 11 -4.79 0.59 18.47
CA GLY A 11 -5.02 0.28 19.88
C GLY A 11 -5.49 1.51 20.66
N VAL A 12 -5.04 2.72 20.27
CA VAL A 12 -5.44 3.98 20.91
C VAL A 12 -6.69 4.56 20.24
N SER A 13 -6.75 4.55 18.91
CA SER A 13 -7.92 4.96 18.14
C SER A 13 -8.79 3.74 17.86
N ARG A 14 -10.04 3.75 18.34
CA ARG A 14 -11.01 2.66 18.07
C ARG A 14 -10.89 2.19 16.60
N PRO A 15 -10.76 0.87 16.34
CA PRO A 15 -10.57 0.37 14.99
C PRO A 15 -11.75 0.75 14.09
N THR A 16 -11.47 1.49 13.02
CA THR A 16 -12.45 1.83 11.97
C THR A 16 -11.84 1.53 10.60
N ILE A 17 -12.69 1.23 9.60
CA ILE A 17 -12.23 0.94 8.24
C ILE A 17 -11.33 2.06 7.70
N PRO A 18 -11.67 3.36 7.82
CA PRO A 18 -10.81 4.43 7.32
C PRO A 18 -9.48 4.53 8.08
N ALA A 19 -9.46 4.28 9.40
CA ALA A 19 -8.23 4.30 10.17
C ALA A 19 -7.28 3.17 9.75
N ILE A 20 -7.82 1.96 9.51
CA ILE A 20 -7.03 0.82 9.02
C ILE A 20 -6.47 1.12 7.62
N ILE A 21 -7.30 1.62 6.70
CA ILE A 21 -6.85 1.99 5.35
C ILE A 21 -5.75 3.05 5.41
N LEU A 22 -5.90 4.09 6.24
CA LEU A 22 -4.90 5.14 6.40
C LEU A 22 -3.59 4.59 6.96
N VAL A 23 -3.65 3.79 8.02
CA VAL A 23 -2.47 3.19 8.65
C VAL A 23 -1.72 2.30 7.67
N LEU A 24 -2.43 1.41 6.96
CA LEU A 24 -1.82 0.50 5.99
C LEU A 24 -1.28 1.29 4.78
N GLY A 25 -2.06 2.19 4.20
CA GLY A 25 -1.67 2.98 3.03
C GLY A 25 -0.50 3.94 3.30
N LEU A 26 -0.53 4.67 4.42
CA LEU A 26 0.57 5.56 4.85
C LEU A 26 1.81 4.79 5.31
N SER A 27 1.75 3.48 5.46
CA SER A 27 2.96 2.68 5.71
C SER A 27 3.61 2.17 4.43
N SER A 28 2.83 1.96 3.36
CA SER A 28 3.31 1.47 2.06
C SER A 28 3.87 2.57 1.15
N TRP A 29 3.48 3.84 1.33
CA TRP A 29 3.90 4.96 0.46
C TRP A 29 5.41 5.09 0.19
N PRO A 30 6.36 4.78 1.11
CA PRO A 30 7.78 5.00 0.84
C PRO A 30 8.31 4.04 -0.22
N VAL A 31 7.69 2.86 -0.36
CA VAL A 31 8.06 1.87 -1.38
C VAL A 31 7.73 2.42 -2.77
N TYR A 32 6.51 2.92 -2.94
CA TYR A 32 6.08 3.55 -4.19
C TYR A 32 6.95 4.76 -4.55
N ALA A 33 7.18 5.67 -3.60
CA ALA A 33 8.03 6.83 -3.80
C ALA A 33 9.45 6.43 -4.21
N ARG A 34 10.01 5.38 -3.61
CA ARG A 34 11.34 4.85 -3.96
C ARG A 34 11.36 4.28 -5.37
N VAL A 35 10.37 3.49 -5.76
CA VAL A 35 10.27 2.90 -7.12
C VAL A 35 10.18 4.01 -8.16
N THR A 36 9.28 4.97 -7.98
CA THR A 36 9.16 6.13 -8.86
C THR A 36 10.47 6.90 -8.96
N ARG A 37 11.11 7.20 -7.83
CA ARG A 37 12.39 7.92 -7.81
C ARG A 37 13.48 7.15 -8.57
N SER A 38 13.56 5.83 -8.41
CA SER A 38 14.54 5.00 -9.11
C SER A 38 14.36 5.07 -10.63
N VAL A 39 13.13 4.91 -11.12
CA VAL A 39 12.83 5.00 -12.57
C VAL A 39 13.12 6.40 -13.08
N VAL A 40 12.64 7.44 -12.41
CA VAL A 40 12.84 8.84 -12.83
C VAL A 40 14.33 9.22 -12.86
N MET A 41 15.13 8.77 -11.89
CA MET A 41 16.57 9.08 -11.85
C MET A 41 17.35 8.44 -13.01
N THR A 42 16.94 7.25 -13.45
CA THR A 42 17.49 6.59 -14.63
C THR A 42 17.09 7.33 -15.90
N GLU A 43 15.80 7.63 -16.03
CA GLU A 43 15.22 8.13 -17.28
C GLU A 43 15.48 9.61 -17.53
N ARG A 44 15.68 10.40 -16.47
CA ARG A 44 16.08 11.81 -16.60
C ARG A 44 17.39 11.99 -17.38
N LYS A 45 18.26 10.97 -17.43
CA LYS A 45 19.54 11.02 -18.16
C LYS A 45 19.43 10.55 -19.62
N SER A 46 18.27 10.06 -20.03
CA SER A 46 18.04 9.48 -21.36
C SER A 46 18.01 10.54 -22.46
N GLU A 47 18.44 10.18 -23.67
CA GLU A 47 18.55 11.10 -24.81
C GLU A 47 17.20 11.67 -25.26
N TYR A 48 16.13 10.88 -25.16
CA TYR A 48 14.78 11.33 -25.53
C TYR A 48 14.24 12.44 -24.60
N VAL A 49 14.62 12.43 -23.31
CA VAL A 49 14.28 13.52 -22.37
C VAL A 49 15.03 14.79 -22.75
N ARG A 50 16.32 14.68 -23.09
CA ARG A 50 17.12 15.82 -23.55
C ARG A 50 16.58 16.39 -24.86
N ALA A 51 16.22 15.54 -25.81
CA ALA A 51 15.61 15.96 -27.08
C ALA A 51 14.28 16.69 -26.85
N ALA A 52 13.44 16.22 -25.92
CA ALA A 52 12.20 16.89 -25.54
C ALA A 52 12.45 18.28 -24.92
N GLN A 53 13.48 18.42 -24.07
CA GLN A 53 13.87 19.71 -23.48
C GLN A 53 14.36 20.70 -24.55
N VAL A 54 15.22 20.26 -25.47
CA VAL A 54 15.72 21.10 -26.58
C VAL A 54 14.57 21.51 -27.52
N SER A 55 13.54 20.66 -27.65
CA SER A 55 12.32 20.94 -28.42
C SER A 55 11.36 21.91 -27.72
N GLY A 56 11.74 22.49 -26.57
CA GLY A 56 10.93 23.48 -25.84
C GLY A 56 9.82 22.87 -24.97
N ALA A 57 9.86 21.58 -24.64
CA ALA A 57 8.93 21.00 -23.68
C ALA A 57 9.19 21.52 -22.27
N SER A 58 8.13 21.93 -21.56
CA SER A 58 8.24 22.26 -20.13
C SER A 58 8.50 21.01 -19.30
N ASP A 59 9.19 21.17 -18.16
CA ASP A 59 9.48 20.08 -17.22
C ASP A 59 8.19 19.36 -16.75
N PHE A 60 7.09 20.11 -16.58
CA PHE A 60 5.79 19.54 -16.23
C PHE A 60 5.25 18.63 -17.34
N ARG A 61 5.39 19.04 -18.62
CA ARG A 61 4.97 18.21 -19.76
C ARG A 61 5.79 16.92 -19.82
N ILE A 62 7.10 17.00 -19.61
CA ILE A 62 8.00 15.85 -19.56
C ILE A 62 7.60 14.91 -18.40
N MET A 63 7.34 15.44 -17.21
CA MET A 63 6.92 14.61 -16.07
C MET A 63 5.61 13.87 -16.33
N VAL A 64 4.56 14.55 -16.80
CA VAL A 64 3.22 13.95 -16.90
C VAL A 64 3.04 13.10 -18.15
N TRP A 65 3.58 13.53 -19.29
CA TRP A 65 3.32 12.83 -20.56
C TRP A 65 4.38 11.80 -20.92
N LEU A 66 5.59 11.93 -20.40
CA LEU A 66 6.71 11.06 -20.78
C LEU A 66 7.12 10.16 -19.61
N LEU A 67 7.33 10.72 -18.41
CA LEU A 67 7.76 9.94 -17.25
C LEU A 67 6.61 9.22 -16.52
N ALA A 68 5.45 9.85 -16.35
CA ALA A 68 4.32 9.22 -15.64
C ALA A 68 3.88 7.89 -16.29
N PRO A 69 3.60 7.80 -17.61
CA PRO A 69 3.20 6.54 -18.22
C PRO A 69 4.29 5.46 -18.14
N LEU A 70 5.56 5.86 -18.07
CA LEU A 70 6.69 4.96 -17.94
C LEU A 70 6.80 4.31 -16.55
N VAL A 71 6.40 5.03 -15.50
CA VAL A 71 6.44 4.54 -14.12
C VAL A 71 5.18 3.74 -13.74
N LEU A 72 4.07 3.87 -14.49
CA LEU A 72 2.82 3.16 -14.20
C LEU A 72 2.97 1.62 -14.18
N PRO A 73 3.60 0.95 -15.18
CA PRO A 73 3.75 -0.50 -15.17
C PRO A 73 4.46 -1.06 -13.92
N PRO A 74 5.64 -0.55 -13.50
CA PRO A 74 6.29 -1.06 -12.29
C PRO A 74 5.51 -0.74 -11.02
N ILE A 75 4.81 0.40 -10.95
CA ILE A 75 3.92 0.70 -9.81
C ILE A 75 2.79 -0.33 -9.72
N ILE A 76 2.11 -0.62 -10.84
CA ILE A 76 1.00 -1.57 -10.87
C ILE A 76 1.47 -2.95 -10.41
N PHE A 77 2.62 -3.40 -10.92
CA PHE A 77 3.21 -4.68 -10.52
C PHE A 77 3.48 -4.74 -9.01
N VAL A 78 4.09 -3.70 -8.45
CA VAL A 78 4.35 -3.62 -7.00
C VAL A 78 3.05 -3.57 -6.20
N SER A 79 2.02 -2.88 -6.67
CA SER A 79 0.71 -2.83 -6.01
C SER A 79 0.06 -4.19 -5.88
N VAL A 80 0.16 -5.06 -6.88
CA VAL A 80 -0.40 -6.42 -6.80
C VAL A 80 0.25 -7.21 -5.66
N LEU A 81 1.59 -7.11 -5.52
CA LEU A 81 2.31 -7.75 -4.43
C LEU A 81 1.97 -7.11 -3.07
N ASP A 82 1.75 -5.79 -3.04
CA ASP A 82 1.40 -5.08 -1.82
C ASP A 82 0.00 -5.44 -1.31
N VAL A 83 -0.96 -5.71 -2.20
CA VAL A 83 -2.30 -6.20 -1.83
C VAL A 83 -2.20 -7.50 -1.03
N ALA A 84 -1.40 -8.47 -1.48
CA ALA A 84 -1.21 -9.73 -0.76
C ALA A 84 -0.62 -9.49 0.64
N ARG A 85 0.36 -8.59 0.74
CA ARG A 85 0.95 -8.18 2.02
C ARG A 85 -0.07 -7.49 2.92
N MET A 86 -0.88 -6.58 2.38
CA MET A 86 -1.93 -5.87 3.12
C MET A 86 -2.99 -6.84 3.66
N MET A 87 -3.38 -7.87 2.90
CA MET A 87 -4.29 -8.92 3.37
C MET A 87 -3.75 -9.66 4.58
N ILE A 88 -2.45 -10.00 4.58
CA ILE A 88 -1.81 -10.66 5.73
C ILE A 88 -1.83 -9.73 6.95
N PHE A 89 -1.50 -8.44 6.77
CA PHE A 89 -1.54 -7.47 7.87
C PHE A 89 -2.94 -7.25 8.42
N GLU A 90 -3.95 -7.11 7.56
CA GLU A 90 -5.35 -7.04 7.99
C GLU A 90 -5.75 -8.28 8.77
N SER A 91 -5.36 -9.47 8.28
CA SER A 91 -5.66 -10.74 8.94
C SER A 91 -5.05 -10.81 10.34
N ILE A 92 -3.79 -10.38 10.49
CA ILE A 92 -3.10 -10.32 11.80
C ILE A 92 -3.85 -9.36 12.73
N LEU A 93 -4.20 -8.15 12.25
CA LEU A 93 -4.88 -7.14 13.04
C LEU A 93 -6.29 -7.58 13.46
N GLY A 94 -7.08 -8.14 12.54
CA GLY A 94 -8.41 -8.69 12.83
C GLY A 94 -8.34 -9.87 13.80
N PHE A 95 -7.35 -10.75 13.65
CA PHE A 95 -7.16 -11.87 14.55
C PHE A 95 -6.89 -11.45 16.00
N ILE A 96 -6.14 -10.37 16.22
CA ILE A 96 -5.86 -9.83 17.56
C ILE A 96 -6.92 -8.85 18.07
N GLY A 97 -8.02 -8.66 17.33
CA GLY A 97 -9.14 -7.77 17.71
C GLY A 97 -8.91 -6.29 17.41
N LEU A 98 -7.86 -5.94 16.67
CA LEU A 98 -7.53 -4.57 16.21
C LEU A 98 -7.96 -4.32 14.76
N GLY A 99 -8.67 -5.27 14.13
CA GLY A 99 -9.24 -5.14 12.79
C GLY A 99 -10.61 -4.48 12.78
N VAL A 100 -11.30 -4.56 11.64
CA VAL A 100 -12.68 -4.06 11.51
C VAL A 100 -13.57 -4.81 12.48
N GLN A 101 -14.44 -4.14 13.23
CA GLN A 101 -15.35 -4.82 14.15
C GLN A 101 -16.58 -5.39 13.41
N PRO A 102 -17.19 -6.50 13.86
CA PRO A 102 -18.48 -6.99 13.35
C PRO A 102 -19.54 -5.86 13.34
N PRO A 103 -20.47 -5.79 12.37
CA PRO A 103 -20.99 -6.87 11.53
C PRO A 103 -20.28 -7.07 10.18
N THR A 104 -19.32 -6.24 9.81
CA THR A 104 -18.62 -6.37 8.52
C THR A 104 -17.62 -7.54 8.58
N PRO A 105 -17.77 -8.58 7.73
CA PRO A 105 -16.84 -9.70 7.72
C PRO A 105 -15.51 -9.28 7.10
N THR A 106 -14.41 -9.66 7.73
CA THR A 106 -13.05 -9.55 7.18
C THR A 106 -12.28 -10.84 7.36
N PHE A 107 -11.17 -11.01 6.63
CA PHE A 107 -10.36 -12.23 6.68
C PHE A 107 -9.88 -12.53 8.09
N GLY A 108 -9.36 -11.53 8.81
CA GLY A 108 -8.88 -11.70 10.18
C GLY A 108 -9.98 -12.12 11.17
N ASN A 109 -11.17 -11.51 11.07
CA ASN A 109 -12.29 -11.85 11.95
C ASN A 109 -12.85 -13.25 11.67
N ILE A 110 -12.97 -13.62 10.40
CA ILE A 110 -13.44 -14.97 10.02
C ILE A 110 -12.50 -16.04 10.59
N ILE A 111 -11.18 -15.82 10.52
CA ILE A 111 -10.19 -16.73 11.11
C ILE A 111 -10.32 -16.77 12.64
N SER A 112 -10.49 -15.61 13.29
CA SER A 112 -10.70 -15.51 14.74
C SER A 112 -11.96 -16.26 15.21
N ASP A 113 -13.06 -16.11 14.48
CA ASP A 113 -14.31 -16.81 14.78
C ASP A 113 -14.19 -18.32 14.54
N GLY A 114 -13.51 -18.74 13.47
CA GLY A 114 -13.18 -20.14 13.19
C GLY A 114 -12.49 -20.85 14.37
N ARG A 115 -11.62 -20.15 15.10
CA ARG A 115 -10.96 -20.69 16.31
C ARG A 115 -11.96 -21.08 17.40
N LYS A 116 -13.04 -20.32 17.59
CA LYS A 116 -14.08 -20.62 18.59
C LYS A 116 -14.76 -21.96 18.28
N TYR A 117 -15.00 -22.24 17.00
CA TYR A 117 -15.59 -23.52 16.57
C TYR A 117 -14.64 -24.69 16.79
N LEU A 118 -13.33 -24.53 16.56
CA LEU A 118 -12.34 -25.57 16.84
C LEU A 118 -12.27 -25.95 18.33
N LEU A 119 -12.46 -24.96 19.22
CA LEU A 119 -12.43 -25.17 20.67
C LEU A 119 -13.73 -25.80 21.21
N ASN A 120 -14.86 -25.62 20.52
CA ASN A 120 -16.17 -26.16 20.92
C ASN A 120 -16.52 -27.50 20.24
N ALA A 121 -15.66 -28.00 19.35
CA ALA A 121 -15.87 -29.25 18.60
C ALA A 121 -15.37 -30.51 19.34
N TRP A 122 -15.09 -30.41 20.64
CA TRP A 122 -14.69 -31.49 21.52
C TRP A 122 -15.66 -31.66 22.68
#